data_AF-A0A6M0B1Y5-F1
#
_entry.id   AF-A0A6M0B1Y5-F1
#
_cell.length_a   1.000
_cell.length_b   1.000
_cell.length_c   1.000
_cell.angle_alpha   90.00
_cell.angle_beta   90.00
_cell.angle_gamma   90.00
#
_symmetry.space_group_name_H-M   'P 1'
#
loop_
_entity.id
_entity.type
_entity.pdbx_description
1 polymer ?
#
loop_
_entity_poly.entity_id
_entity_poly.type
_entity_poly.pdbx_seq_one_letter_code
_entity_poly.pdbx_strand_id
1 'polypeptide(L)' 'PVPLRGVIVPQTRLSDHAPFWDQGYPALMVTDTAFLRNPHYHKPSDRIDTLDLDFMTSVCRGLIAGLGNLV' A
#
# COMPACT_ATOMS: atom_id res chain seq x y z
N PRO A 1 14.57 -4.58 8.09
CA PRO A 1 13.59 -5.69 8.15
C PRO A 1 12.36 -5.28 8.97
N VAL A 2 11.15 -5.63 8.52
CA VAL A 2 9.92 -5.30 9.27
C VAL A 2 9.87 -6.14 10.55
N PRO A 3 9.71 -5.53 11.75
CA PRO A 3 9.68 -6.25 13.01
C PRO A 3 8.64 -7.37 13.01
N LEU A 4 9.07 -8.58 13.40
CA LEU A 4 8.22 -9.78 13.47
C LEU A 4 7.36 -9.99 12.21
N ARG A 5 7.85 -9.59 11.02
CA ARG A 5 7.15 -9.72 9.73
C ARG A 5 5.76 -9.06 9.73
N GLY A 6 5.56 -8.00 10.50
CA GLY A 6 4.28 -7.28 10.56
C GLY A 6 3.20 -7.94 11.43
N VAL A 7 3.54 -8.96 12.22
CA VAL A 7 2.57 -9.66 13.10
C VAL A 7 2.06 -8.76 14.24
N ILE A 8 2.81 -7.73 14.64
CA ILE A 8 2.41 -6.78 15.69
C ILE A 8 1.12 -6.03 15.30
N VAL A 9 0.94 -5.74 14.01
CA VAL A 9 -0.26 -5.08 13.46
C VAL A 9 -0.75 -5.92 12.29
N PRO A 10 -1.56 -6.98 12.53
CA PRO A 10 -1.93 -7.97 11.51
C PRO A 10 -2.55 -7.38 10.24
N GLN A 11 -3.26 -6.25 10.33
CA GLN A 11 -3.84 -5.51 9.21
C GLN A 11 -2.79 -5.11 8.17
N THR A 12 -1.55 -4.84 8.60
CA THR A 12 -0.46 -4.51 7.69
C THR A 12 -0.08 -5.66 6.77
N ARG A 13 -0.43 -6.91 7.12
CA ARG A 13 -0.12 -8.10 6.33
C ARG A 13 -1.17 -8.42 5.26
N LEU A 14 -2.24 -7.63 5.14
CA LEU A 14 -3.36 -7.93 4.23
C LEU A 14 -3.12 -7.41 2.80
N SER A 15 -2.05 -7.90 2.16
CA SER A 15 -1.74 -7.68 0.74
C SER A 15 -0.58 -8.59 0.29
N ASP A 16 -0.20 -8.53 -0.99
CA ASP A 16 0.74 -9.44 -1.65
C ASP A 16 2.18 -9.35 -1.14
N HIS A 17 2.54 -8.29 -0.41
CA HIS A 17 3.89 -8.13 0.16
C HIS A 17 4.15 -9.06 1.35
N ALA A 18 3.11 -9.54 2.06
CA ALA A 18 3.28 -10.32 3.28
C ALA A 18 3.99 -11.68 3.06
N PRO A 19 3.66 -12.47 2.01
CA PRO A 19 4.42 -13.67 1.68
C PRO A 19 5.93 -13.43 1.46
N PHE A 20 6.32 -12.25 0.94
CA PHE A 20 7.74 -11.91 0.79
C PHE A 20 8.43 -11.74 2.14
N TRP A 21 7.78 -11.08 3.10
CA TRP A 21 8.28 -10.97 4.47
C TRP A 21 8.39 -12.33 5.16
N ASP A 22 7.48 -13.26 4.88
CA ASP A 22 7.53 -14.62 5.44
C ASP A 22 8.75 -15.41 4.97
N GLN A 23 9.16 -15.18 3.72
CA GLN A 23 10.38 -15.75 3.13
C GLN A 23 11.66 -14.93 3.42
N GLY A 24 11.55 -13.82 4.16
CA GLY A 24 12.69 -12.98 4.52
C GLY A 24 13.15 -12.01 3.43
N TYR A 25 12.40 -11.85 2.34
CA TYR A 25 12.70 -10.88 1.29
C TYR A 25 12.32 -9.46 1.70
N PRO A 26 13.12 -8.44 1.36
CA PRO A 26 12.71 -7.04 1.46
C PRO A 26 11.55 -6.77 0.50
N ALA A 27 10.42 -6.32 1.05
CA ALA A 27 9.26 -5.89 0.28
C ALA A 27 8.62 -4.67 0.95
N LEU A 28 8.01 -3.80 0.14
CA LEU A 28 7.32 -2.59 0.57
C LEU A 28 5.96 -2.53 -0.09
N MET A 29 4.93 -2.19 0.69
CA MET A 29 3.62 -1.80 0.20
C MET A 29 3.40 -0.33 0.52
N VAL A 30 3.02 0.45 -0.49
CA VAL A 30 2.55 1.84 -0.33
C VAL A 30 1.04 1.83 -0.51
N THR A 31 0.31 2.20 0.54
CA THR A 31 -1.15 2.13 0.57
C THR A 31 -1.73 3.21 1.50
N ASP A 32 -2.97 3.60 1.25
CA ASP A 32 -3.78 4.43 2.14
C ASP A 32 -4.57 3.60 3.17
N THR A 33 -4.31 2.29 3.25
CA THR A 33 -4.95 1.28 4.11
C THR A 33 -6.34 0.79 3.69
N ALA A 34 -6.79 1.13 2.48
CA ALA A 34 -7.96 0.56 1.80
C ALA A 34 -9.15 0.26 2.74
N PHE A 35 -9.38 -1.00 3.13
CA PHE A 35 -10.50 -1.42 3.98
C PHE A 35 -10.62 -0.72 5.35
N LEU A 36 -9.55 -0.08 5.85
CA LEU A 36 -9.61 0.71 7.09
C LEU A 36 -10.18 2.12 6.88
N ARG A 37 -10.13 2.67 5.67
CA ARG A 37 -10.41 4.09 5.39
C ARG A 37 -11.29 4.37 4.17
N ASN A 38 -11.39 3.43 3.24
CA ASN A 38 -12.18 3.55 2.01
C ASN A 38 -13.59 2.98 2.23
N PRO A 39 -14.64 3.84 2.32
CA PRO A 39 -16.01 3.37 2.50
C PRO A 39 -16.58 2.62 1.28
N HIS A 40 -15.89 2.68 0.13
CA HIS A 40 -16.26 2.01 -1.12
C HIS A 40 -15.58 0.66 -1.31
N TYR A 41 -14.68 0.25 -0.41
CA TYR A 41 -13.93 -1.00 -0.53
C TYR A 41 -14.85 -2.23 -0.73
N HIS A 42 -14.59 -3.01 -1.78
CA HIS A 42 -15.39 -4.19 -2.18
C HIS A 42 -16.89 -3.91 -2.38
N LYS A 43 -17.25 -2.69 -2.82
CA LYS A 43 -18.64 -2.32 -3.13
C LYS A 43 -18.77 -1.87 -4.58
N PRO A 44 -19.97 -1.97 -5.18
CA PRO A 44 -20.25 -1.40 -6.49
C PRO A 44 -20.07 0.13 -6.56
N SER A 45 -19.98 0.80 -5.41
CA SER A 45 -19.70 2.23 -5.31
C SER A 45 -18.21 2.57 -5.47
N ASP A 46 -17.32 1.59 -5.66
CA ASP A 46 -15.92 1.81 -6.02
C ASP A 46 -15.83 2.21 -7.49
N ARG A 47 -15.79 3.51 -7.75
CA ARG A 47 -16.00 4.10 -9.07
C ARG A 47 -15.00 5.23 -9.31
N ILE A 48 -14.76 5.58 -10.57
CA ILE A 48 -13.80 6.64 -10.94
C ILE A 48 -14.12 7.99 -10.28
N ASP A 49 -15.40 8.28 -10.04
CA ASP A 49 -15.87 9.53 -9.43
C ASP A 49 -15.59 9.62 -7.93
N THR A 50 -15.18 8.52 -7.27
CA THR A 50 -14.78 8.52 -5.86
C THR A 50 -13.27 8.67 -5.66
N LEU A 51 -12.49 8.77 -6.74
CA LEU A 51 -11.03 8.88 -6.69
C LEU A 51 -10.57 10.34 -6.55
N ASP A 52 -9.58 10.55 -5.68
CA ASP A 52 -8.80 11.80 -5.66
C ASP A 52 -7.57 11.64 -6.58
N LEU A 53 -7.70 12.12 -7.82
CA LEU A 53 -6.66 11.98 -8.84
C LEU A 53 -5.42 12.84 -8.57
N ASP A 54 -5.55 13.96 -7.86
CA ASP A 54 -4.43 14.81 -7.49
C ASP A 54 -3.58 14.16 -6.40
N PHE A 55 -4.24 13.53 -5.41
CA PHE A 55 -3.57 12.69 -4.41
C PHE A 55 -2.85 11.52 -5.07
N MET A 56 -3.52 10.77 -5.96
CA MET A 56 -2.89 9.64 -6.66
C MET A 56 -1.68 10.08 -7.51
N THR A 57 -1.80 11.20 -8.22
CA THR A 57 -0.68 11.77 -8.98
C THR A 57 0.50 12.12 -8.08
N SER A 58 0.23 12.68 -6.90
CA SER A 58 1.25 13.02 -5.91
C SER A 58 1.97 11.78 -5.37
N VAL A 59 1.24 10.68 -5.12
CA VAL A 59 1.82 9.38 -4.76
C VAL A 59 2.74 8.86 -5.86
N CYS A 60 2.31 8.90 -7.12
CA CYS A 60 3.14 8.47 -8.26
C CYS A 60 4.42 9.31 -8.38
N ARG A 61 4.33 10.63 -8.28
CA ARG A 61 5.51 11.52 -8.31
C ARG A 61 6.47 11.23 -7.16
N GLY A 62 5.95 11.02 -5.96
CA GLY A 62 6.75 10.65 -4.78
C GLY A 62 7.48 9.33 -4.96
N LEU A 63 6.80 8.32 -5.52
CA LEU A 63 7.41 7.02 -5.85
C LEU A 63 8.52 7.15 -6.89
N ILE A 64 8.29 7.91 -7.98
CA ILE A 64 9.31 8.16 -9.01
C ILE A 64 10.54 8.81 -8.38
N ALA A 65 10.35 9.86 -7.58
CA ALA A 65 11.45 10.55 -6.92
C ALA A 65 12.18 9.63 -5.92
N GLY A 66 11.46 8.87 -5.11
CA GLY A 66 12.04 7.95 -4.12
C GLY A 66 12.85 6.84 -4.77
N LEU A 67 12.28 6.16 -5.77
CA LEU A 67 12.95 5.08 -6.50
C LEU A 67 14.13 5.59 -7.33
N GLY A 68 14.03 6.80 -7.90
CA GLY A 68 15.12 7.42 -8.65
C GLY A 68 16.36 7.75 -7.81
N ASN A 69 16.25 7.77 -6.48
CA ASN A 69 17.37 7.95 -5.56
C ASN A 69 17.97 6.61 -5.07
N LEU A 70 17.40 5.47 -5.48
CA LEU A 70 17.91 4.12 -5.11
C LEU A 70 18.85 3.54 -6.18
N VAL A 71 18.96 4.19 -7.34
CA VAL A 71 19.86 3.85 -8.46
C VAL A 71 21.04 4.81 -8.54
#